data_AF-A0A7K4FI13-F1
#
_entry.id   AF-A0A7K4FI13-F1
#
_cell.length_a   1.000
_cell.length_b   1.000
_cell.length_c   1.000
_cell.angle_alpha   90.00
_cell.angle_beta   90.00
_cell.angle_gamma   90.00
#
_symmetry.space_group_name_H-M   'P 1'
#
loop_
_entity.id
_entity.type
_entity.pdbx_description
1 polymer ?
#
loop_
_entity_poly.entity_id
_entity_poly.type
_entity_poly.pdbx_seq_one_letter_code
_entity_poly.pdbx_strand_id
1 'polypeptide(L)'
;METPRKRDFTLESNRIIAPSVHVLTFRAARDDGFAFAPGQYVTFYLSRAGNSITRSYSFFSAAGKVGQFDLLIKQVPGGYGSTFL
;
A
#
# COMPACT_ATOMS: atom_id res chain seq x y z
N MET A 1 2.14 -1.58 24.08
CA MET A 1 1.66 -1.64 22.68
C MET A 1 2.84 -1.24 21.81
N GLU A 2 3.43 -2.17 21.06
CA GLU A 2 4.57 -1.84 20.18
C GLU A 2 4.12 -0.85 19.10
N THR A 3 4.93 0.17 18.84
CA THR A 3 4.70 1.08 17.72
C THR A 3 4.84 0.31 16.41
N PRO A 4 3.90 0.46 15.44
CA PRO A 4 4.03 -0.20 14.15
C PRO A 4 5.35 0.20 13.50
N ARG A 5 6.16 -0.80 13.10
CA ARG A 5 7.43 -0.54 12.42
C ARG A 5 7.15 0.17 11.10
N LYS A 6 7.61 1.41 10.98
CA LYS A 6 7.59 2.16 9.72
C LYS A 6 8.65 1.58 8.79
N ARG A 7 8.28 1.35 7.53
CA ARG A 7 9.14 0.84 6.47
C ARG A 7 8.87 1.62 5.21
N ASP A 8 9.91 1.79 4.41
CA ASP A 8 9.81 2.41 3.10
C ASP A 8 9.56 1.35 2.03
N PHE A 9 8.59 1.64 1.16
CA PHE A 9 8.24 0.79 0.03
C PHE A 9 8.25 1.63 -1.25
N THR A 10 8.69 1.03 -2.34
CA THR A 10 8.67 1.63 -3.67
C THR A 10 7.52 1.02 -4.47
N LEU A 11 6.77 1.85 -5.18
CA LEU A 11 5.79 1.40 -6.16
C LEU A 11 6.54 0.79 -7.36
N GLU A 12 6.39 -0.52 -7.55
CA GLU A 12 7.03 -1.27 -8.63
C GLU A 12 6.12 -1.38 -9.86
N SER A 13 4.80 -1.48 -9.65
CA SER A 13 3.84 -1.61 -10.75
C SER A 13 2.50 -0.97 -10.40
N ASN A 14 1.84 -0.40 -11.41
CA ASN A 14 0.48 0.11 -11.35
C ASN A 14 -0.31 -0.43 -12.54
N ARG A 15 -1.21 -1.38 -12.29
CA ARG A 15 -2.01 -2.03 -13.32
C ARG A 15 -3.49 -1.71 -13.17
N ILE A 16 -4.09 -1.14 -14.20
CA ILE A 16 -5.54 -0.90 -14.26
C ILE A 16 -6.23 -2.22 -14.63
N ILE A 17 -7.18 -2.68 -13.81
CA ILE A 17 -7.91 -3.94 -14.04
C ILE A 17 -9.40 -3.73 -14.33
N ALA A 18 -9.93 -2.56 -13.99
CA ALA A 18 -11.29 -2.11 -14.32
C ALA A 18 -11.34 -0.57 -14.26
N PRO A 19 -12.40 0.09 -14.74
CA PRO A 19 -12.56 1.53 -14.58
C PRO A 19 -12.37 1.95 -13.13
N SER A 20 -11.38 2.81 -12.90
CA SER A 20 -11.00 3.31 -11.57
C SER A 20 -10.55 2.25 -10.57
N VAL A 21 -10.14 1.05 -11.01
CA VAL A 21 -9.61 0.00 -10.13
C VAL A 21 -8.19 -0.37 -10.54
N HIS A 22 -7.26 -0.17 -9.62
CA HIS A 22 -5.83 -0.37 -9.83
C HIS A 22 -5.33 -1.47 -8.90
N VAL A 23 -4.43 -2.30 -9.41
CA VAL A 23 -3.57 -3.16 -8.62
C VAL A 23 -2.20 -2.49 -8.56
N LEU A 24 -1.81 -2.07 -7.37
CA LEU A 24 -0.50 -1.48 -7.09
C LEU A 24 0.39 -2.53 -6.44
N THR A 25 1.58 -2.73 -6.99
CA THR A 25 2.60 -3.61 -6.40
C THR A 25 3.66 -2.77 -5.73
N PHE A 26 3.91 -3.06 -4.46
CA PHE A 26 4.93 -2.40 -3.66
C PHE A 26 6.03 -3.39 -3.28
N ARG A 27 7.28 -2.93 -3.37
CA ARG A 27 8.46 -3.67 -2.94
C ARG A 27 9.15 -2.92 -1.80
N ALA A 28 9.60 -3.64 -0.78
CA ALA A 28 10.36 -3.07 0.32
C ALA A 28 11.67 -2.47 -0.23
N ALA A 29 11.98 -1.23 0.16
CA ALA A 29 13.18 -0.54 -0.32
C ALA A 29 14.49 -1.21 0.18
N ARG A 30 14.39 -2.02 1.24
CA ARG A 30 15.48 -2.82 1.79
C ARG A 30 15.01 -4.26 1.89
N ASP A 31 15.93 -5.19 1.70
CA ASP A 31 15.69 -6.60 2.00
C ASP A 31 15.77 -6.81 3.53
N ASP A 32 14.70 -6.43 4.22
CA ASP A 32 14.58 -6.50 5.68
C ASP A 32 13.73 -7.69 6.15
N GLY A 33 13.44 -8.63 5.24
CA GLY A 33 12.59 -9.79 5.50
C GLY A 33 11.13 -9.42 5.76
N PHE A 34 10.62 -8.31 5.20
CA PHE A 34 9.21 -7.98 5.29
C PHE A 34 8.32 -9.15 4.86
N ALA A 35 7.45 -9.58 5.76
CA ALA A 35 6.41 -10.57 5.55
C ALA A 35 5.16 -10.14 6.33
N PHE A 36 4.01 -10.63 5.90
CA PHE A 36 2.72 -10.37 6.54
C PHE A 36 1.91 -11.66 6.63
N ALA A 37 0.99 -11.73 7.59
CA ALA A 37 0.05 -12.84 7.75
C ALA A 37 -1.27 -12.56 7.01
N PRO A 38 -2.04 -13.60 6.64
CA PRO A 38 -3.39 -13.42 6.09
C PRO A 38 -4.27 -12.57 7.01
N GLY A 39 -5.06 -11.66 6.42
CA GLY A 39 -5.95 -10.74 7.15
C GLY A 39 -5.28 -9.48 7.71
N GLN A 40 -3.96 -9.31 7.53
CA GLN A 40 -3.28 -8.08 7.89
C GLN A 40 -3.51 -6.95 6.87
N TYR A 41 -3.16 -5.73 7.28
CA TYR A 41 -3.23 -4.52 6.49
C TYR A 41 -1.97 -3.67 6.70
N VAL A 42 -1.74 -2.74 5.78
CA VAL A 42 -0.71 -1.70 5.91
C VAL A 42 -1.39 -0.34 6.07
N THR A 43 -0.76 0.54 6.85
CA THR A 43 -1.21 1.92 7.01
C THR A 43 -0.20 2.85 6.35
N PHE A 44 -0.65 3.60 5.35
CA PHE A 44 0.13 4.66 4.73
C PHE A 44 -0.07 5.98 5.45
N TYR A 45 1.03 6.71 5.61
CA TYR A 45 1.06 8.09 6.07
C TYR A 45 1.45 8.94 4.87
N LEU A 46 0.45 9.52 4.21
CA LEU A 46 0.63 10.26 2.96
C LEU A 46 0.66 11.75 3.28
N SER A 47 1.59 12.48 2.68
CA SER A 47 1.68 13.94 2.82
C SER A 47 1.76 14.59 1.44
N ARG A 48 0.87 15.54 1.17
CA ARG A 48 0.83 16.30 -0.09
C ARG A 48 0.35 17.72 0.16
N ALA A 49 1.10 18.71 -0.36
CA ALA A 49 0.74 20.13 -0.30
C ALA A 49 0.35 20.61 1.12
N GLY A 50 1.11 20.18 2.14
CA GLY A 50 0.86 20.54 3.55
C GLY A 50 -0.23 19.72 4.24
N ASN A 51 -1.01 18.91 3.51
CA ASN A 51 -2.02 18.03 4.09
C ASN A 51 -1.43 16.64 4.34
N SER A 52 -1.61 16.12 5.54
CA SER A 52 -1.22 14.75 5.89
C SER A 52 -2.47 13.90 6.13
N ILE A 53 -2.52 12.73 5.51
CA ILE A 53 -3.63 11.80 5.62
C ILE A 53 -3.12 10.40 5.90
N THR A 54 -3.82 9.70 6.79
CA THR A 54 -3.52 8.32 7.14
C THR A 54 -4.60 7.41 6.56
N ARG A 55 -4.22 6.38 5.82
CA ARG A 55 -5.15 5.40 5.24
C ARG A 55 -4.60 3.99 5.34
N SER A 56 -5.47 3.07 5.75
CA SER A 56 -5.16 1.65 5.85
C SER A 56 -5.74 0.89 4.66
N TYR A 57 -4.95 -0.03 4.12
CA TYR A 57 -5.32 -0.89 3.00
C TYR A 57 -4.99 -2.33 3.36
N SER A 58 -5.96 -3.22 3.14
CA SER A 58 -5.76 -4.66 3.26
C SER A 58 -4.85 -5.16 2.13
N PHE A 59 -4.00 -6.12 2.43
CA PHE A 59 -3.19 -6.78 1.40
C PHE A 59 -4.09 -7.57 0.45
N PHE A 60 -3.88 -7.38 -0.86
CA PHE A 60 -4.57 -8.11 -1.92
C PHE A 60 -3.80 -9.37 -2.34
N SER A 61 -2.47 -9.35 -2.22
CA SER A 61 -1.62 -10.51 -2.49
C SER A 61 -1.65 -11.55 -1.38
N ALA A 62 -1.34 -12.81 -1.73
CA ALA A 62 -1.12 -13.87 -0.76
C ALA A 62 0.09 -13.58 0.16
N ALA A 63 -0.01 -14.00 1.42
CA ALA A 63 0.97 -13.82 2.49
C ALA A 63 2.35 -14.51 2.29
N GLY A 64 2.55 -15.21 1.17
CA GLY A 64 3.80 -15.91 0.86
C GLY A 64 4.85 -15.09 0.11
N LYS A 65 4.53 -13.86 -0.31
CA LYS A 65 5.48 -12.98 -1.00
C LYS A 65 6.36 -12.26 0.05
N VAL A 66 7.67 -12.49 -0.02
CA VAL A 66 8.66 -11.80 0.84
C VAL A 66 9.06 -10.48 0.18
N GLY A 67 9.10 -9.41 0.98
CA GLY A 67 9.54 -8.09 0.53
C GLY A 67 8.60 -7.41 -0.46
N GLN A 68 7.44 -8.00 -0.77
CA GLN A 68 6.51 -7.48 -1.77
C GLN A 68 5.07 -7.72 -1.35
N PHE A 69 4.19 -6.77 -1.65
CA PHE A 69 2.75 -6.95 -1.53
C PHE A 69 2.01 -6.20 -2.63
N ASP A 70 0.79 -6.64 -2.89
CA ASP A 70 -0.12 -5.98 -3.82
C ASP A 70 -1.28 -5.35 -3.05
N LEU A 71 -1.75 -4.18 -3.50
CA LEU A 71 -2.98 -3.53 -3.05
C LEU A 71 -3.96 -3.40 -4.20
N LEU A 72 -5.24 -3.61 -3.90
CA LEU A 72 -6.33 -3.29 -4.80
C LEU A 72 -6.94 -1.96 -4.36
N ILE A 73 -6.81 -0.92 -5.19
CA ILE A 73 -7.29 0.43 -4.89
C ILE A 73 -8.38 0.82 -5.88
N LYS A 74 -9.53 1.22 -5.34
CA LYS A 74 -10.54 1.94 -6.10
C LYS A 74 -10.23 3.43 -6.05
N GLN A 75 -9.88 4.01 -7.20
CA GLN A 75 -9.78 5.46 -7.36
C GLN A 75 -11.16 6.08 -7.22
N VAL A 76 -11.28 7.02 -6.30
CA VAL A 76 -12.51 7.78 -6.07
C VAL A 76 -12.20 9.22 -6.46
N PRO A 77 -12.96 9.85 -7.37
CA PRO A 77 -12.76 11.25 -7.70
C PRO A 77 -12.73 12.12 -6.44
N GLY A 78 -11.69 12.93 -6.28
CA GLY A 78 -11.46 13.76 -5.09
C GLY A 78 -10.96 13.01 -3.84
N GLY A 79 -10.79 11.69 -3.91
CA GLY A 79 -10.30 10.87 -2.80
C GLY A 79 -8.80 11.02 -2.59
N TYR A 80 -8.39 11.73 -1.53
CA TYR A 80 -6.97 12.06 -1.26
C TYR A 80 -6.04 10.85 -1.22
N GLY A 81 -6.48 9.73 -0.63
CA GLY A 81 -5.67 8.51 -0.53
C GLY A 81 -5.60 7.73 -1.84
N SER A 82 -6.74 7.47 -2.47
CA SER A 82 -6.82 6.60 -3.67
C SER A 82 -6.43 7.28 -4.98
N THR A 83 -6.35 8.60 -5.01
CA THR A 83 -5.81 9.35 -6.17
C THR A 83 -4.33 9.68 -6.05
N PHE A 84 -3.74 9.47 -4.87
CA PHE A 84 -2.34 9.77 -4.62
C PHE A 84 -1.45 8.53 -4.68
N LEU A 85 -1.92 7.40 -4.14
CA LEU A 85 -1.31 6.09 -4.35
C LEU A 85 -1.50 5.64 -5.81
#